data_AF-A0A0G0VZ03-F1
#
_entry.id   AF-A0A0G0VZ03-F1
#
_cell.length_a   1.000
_cell.length_b   1.000
_cell.length_c   1.000
_cell.angle_alpha   90.00
_cell.angle_beta   90.00
_cell.angle_gamma   90.00
#
_symmetry.space_group_name_H-M   'P 1'
#
loop_
_entity.id
_entity.type
_entity.pdbx_description
1 polymer ?
#
loop_
_entity_poly.entity_id
_entity_poly.type
_entity_poly.pdbx_seq_one_letter_code
_entity_poly.pdbx_strand_id
1 'polypeptide(L)'
;MKNLSFEKLKTSSGVPLYVMNLPHANTVAAGVLVKAGTRDEIWPKEAGLAHALEHMVFQGTKIFQDSQRVGAYLEDFGGYHNAFTTKEGTFFYCRVPQEK
;
A
#
# COMPACT_ATOMS: atom_id res chain seq x y z
N MET A 1 6.35 -19.49 -19.36
CA MET A 1 6.02 -18.62 -18.21
C MET A 1 5.78 -19.54 -17.01
N LYS A 2 6.51 -19.37 -15.89
CA LYS A 2 6.20 -20.14 -14.67
C LYS A 2 4.78 -19.76 -14.20
N ASN A 3 3.99 -20.73 -13.75
CA ASN A 3 2.67 -20.45 -13.16
C ASN A 3 2.89 -19.64 -11.88
N LEU A 4 2.55 -18.35 -11.92
CA LEU A 4 2.48 -17.51 -10.74
C LEU A 4 1.16 -17.84 -10.03
N SER A 5 1.24 -18.41 -8.84
CA SER A 5 0.09 -18.73 -8.00
C SER A 5 0.14 -17.92 -6.71
N PHE A 6 -0.98 -17.32 -6.33
CA PHE A 6 -1.15 -16.69 -5.03
C PHE A 6 -1.77 -17.69 -4.06
N GLU A 7 -1.20 -17.78 -2.86
CA GLU A 7 -1.86 -18.39 -1.71
C GLU A 7 -2.77 -17.34 -1.04
N LYS A 8 -4.02 -17.70 -0.74
CA LYS A 8 -4.96 -16.84 -0.03
C LYS A 8 -5.04 -17.27 1.43
N LEU A 9 -4.65 -16.38 2.33
CA LEU A 9 -4.72 -16.55 3.77
C LEU A 9 -5.86 -15.71 4.36
N LYS A 10 -6.46 -16.21 5.45
CA LYS A 10 -7.46 -15.49 6.22
C LYS A 10 -6.79 -14.85 7.44
N THR A 11 -6.96 -13.54 7.60
CA THR A 11 -6.49 -12.81 8.78
C THR A 11 -7.58 -12.75 9.86
N SER A 12 -7.19 -12.43 11.09
CA SER A 12 -8.13 -12.24 12.21
C SER A 12 -9.07 -11.04 12.01
N SER A 13 -8.65 -10.02 11.24
CA SER A 13 -9.48 -8.87 10.89
C SER A 13 -10.48 -9.15 9.76
N GLY A 14 -10.40 -10.33 9.12
CA GLY A 14 -11.24 -10.68 7.97
C GLY A 14 -10.74 -10.12 6.63
N VAL A 15 -9.70 -9.30 6.61
CA VAL A 15 -9.06 -8.83 5.37
C VAL A 15 -8.27 -10.00 4.76
N PRO A 16 -8.52 -10.40 3.50
CA PRO A 16 -7.76 -11.48 2.88
C PRO A 16 -6.32 -11.04 2.61
N LEU A 17 -5.36 -11.91 2.92
CA LEU A 17 -3.96 -11.73 2.56
C LEU A 17 -3.62 -12.65 1.39
N TYR A 18 -3.06 -12.10 0.32
CA TYR A 18 -2.60 -12.85 -0.84
C TYR A 18 -1.08 -12.85 -0.86
N VAL A 19 -0.47 -14.04 -0.83
CA VAL A 19 0.98 -14.20 -0.78
C VAL A 19 1.44 -14.88 -2.05
N MET A 20 2.43 -14.29 -2.73
CA MET A 20 3.11 -14.90 -3.86
C MET A 20 4.57 -15.08 -3.48
N ASN A 21 4.98 -16.34 -3.29
CA ASN A 21 6.37 -16.65 -3.01
C ASN A 21 7.18 -16.64 -4.31
N LEU A 22 8.23 -15.82 -4.36
CA LEU A 22 9.17 -15.74 -5.46
C LEU A 22 10.58 -16.02 -4.93
N PRO A 23 11.01 -17.30 -4.85
CA PRO A 23 12.27 -17.67 -4.21
C PRO A 23 13.55 -17.07 -4.82
N HIS A 24 13.45 -16.52 -6.04
CA HIS A 24 14.57 -15.89 -6.76
C HIS A 24 14.48 -14.35 -6.77
N ALA A 25 13.48 -13.76 -6.11
CA ALA A 25 13.33 -12.31 -6.06
C ALA A 25 14.26 -11.73 -4.99
N ASN A 26 15.04 -10.71 -5.37
CA ASN A 26 15.92 -10.00 -4.44
C ASN A 26 15.21 -8.88 -3.66
N THR A 27 13.88 -8.84 -3.71
CA THR A 27 13.06 -7.79 -3.10
C THR A 27 11.78 -8.39 -2.55
N VAL A 28 11.27 -7.80 -1.46
CA VAL A 28 9.94 -8.06 -0.92
C VAL A 28 9.06 -6.85 -1.21
N ALA A 29 7.83 -7.10 -1.69
CA ALA A 29 6.83 -6.07 -1.91
C ALA A 29 5.57 -6.39 -1.12
N ALA A 30 4.94 -5.36 -0.57
CA ALA A 30 3.67 -5.45 0.12
C ALA A 30 2.74 -4.34 -0.34
N GLY A 31 1.45 -4.59 -0.31
CA GLY A 31 0.46 -3.57 -0.64
C GLY A 31 -0.90 -3.86 -0.04
N VAL A 32 -1.67 -2.79 0.12
CA VAL A 32 -3.03 -2.81 0.68
C VAL A 32 -3.96 -2.10 -0.29
N LEU A 33 -5.00 -2.80 -0.72
CA LEU A 33 -6.06 -2.24 -1.54
C LEU A 33 -7.25 -1.89 -0.67
N VAL A 34 -7.59 -0.60 -0.64
CA VAL A 34 -8.86 -0.11 -0.11
C VAL A 34 -9.86 -0.07 -1.26
N LYS A 35 -10.97 -0.79 -1.11
CA LYS A 35 -12.05 -0.84 -2.12
C LYS A 35 -12.97 0.39 -2.04
N ALA A 36 -12.36 1.55 -2.01
CA ALA A 36 -13.01 2.85 -2.09
C ALA A 36 -12.09 3.81 -2.86
N GLY A 37 -12.66 4.49 -3.84
CA GLY A 37 -11.98 5.44 -4.71
C GLY A 37 -12.84 6.67 -4.97
N THR A 38 -12.52 7.43 -6.02
CA THR A 38 -13.24 8.69 -6.30
C THR A 38 -14.72 8.52 -6.63
N ARG A 39 -15.18 7.31 -7.01
CA ARG A 39 -16.61 7.05 -7.23
C ARG A 39 -17.41 7.01 -5.94
N ASP A 40 -16.76 6.74 -4.82
CA ASP A 40 -17.40 6.59 -3.51
C ASP A 40 -17.54 7.94 -2.77
N GLU A 41 -17.04 9.03 -3.36
CA GLU A 41 -17.13 10.40 -2.82
C GLU A 41 -18.53 11.00 -3.00
N ILE A 42 -19.02 11.74 -2.01
CA ILE A 42 -20.26 12.53 -2.11
C ILE A 42 -20.02 13.77 -2.98
N TRP A 43 -20.54 13.74 -4.20
CA TRP A 43 -20.47 14.89 -5.09
C TRP A 43 -21.41 16.03 -4.67
N PRO A 44 -20.98 17.32 -4.70
CA PRO A 44 -19.62 17.80 -4.95
C PRO A 44 -18.77 17.98 -3.68
N LYS A 45 -19.34 17.71 -2.49
CA LYS A 45 -18.76 18.08 -1.19
C LYS A 45 -17.42 17.41 -0.89
N GLU A 46 -17.21 16.20 -1.40
CA GLU A 46 -16.03 15.37 -1.15
C GLU A 46 -15.17 15.19 -2.41
N ALA A 47 -15.40 15.99 -3.46
CA ALA A 47 -14.68 15.85 -4.72
C ALA A 47 -13.16 15.92 -4.52
N GLY A 48 -12.46 14.84 -4.84
CA GLY A 48 -11.00 14.70 -4.69
C GLY A 48 -10.54 14.29 -3.29
N LEU A 49 -11.45 14.03 -2.35
CA LEU A 49 -11.12 13.65 -0.97
C LEU A 49 -10.39 12.31 -0.90
N ALA A 50 -10.74 11.32 -1.73
CA ALA A 50 -10.06 10.03 -1.76
C ALA A 50 -8.58 10.19 -2.14
N HIS A 51 -8.30 11.00 -3.16
CA HIS A 51 -6.92 11.32 -3.56
C HIS A 51 -6.23 12.18 -2.50
N ALA A 52 -6.91 13.16 -1.90
CA ALA A 52 -6.32 13.93 -0.81
C ALA A 52 -5.94 13.02 0.38
N LEU A 53 -6.82 12.11 0.78
CA LEU A 53 -6.57 11.13 1.84
C LEU A 53 -5.40 10.19 1.51
N GLU A 54 -5.26 9.77 0.26
CA GLU A 54 -4.09 9.00 -0.21
C GLU A 54 -2.78 9.71 0.16
N HIS A 55 -2.66 11.02 -0.13
CA HIS A 55 -1.48 11.81 0.24
C HIS A 55 -1.34 11.96 1.76
N MET A 56 -2.44 12.17 2.47
CA MET A 56 -2.42 12.42 3.91
C MET A 56 -1.92 11.22 4.72
N VAL A 57 -2.08 9.99 4.24
CA VAL A 57 -1.52 8.78 4.89
C VAL A 57 0.00 8.87 5.02
N PHE A 58 0.68 9.53 4.08
CA PHE A 58 2.14 9.71 4.11
C PHE A 58 2.60 10.92 4.94
N GLN A 59 1.67 11.70 5.52
CA GLN A 59 2.02 12.87 6.33
C GLN A 59 2.25 12.57 7.81
N GLY A 60 1.97 11.34 8.25
CA GLY A 60 2.23 10.89 9.61
C GLY A 60 1.12 10.01 10.18
N THR A 61 1.49 9.22 11.18
CA THR A 61 0.65 8.27 11.93
C THR A 61 1.07 8.30 13.40
N LYS A 62 0.37 7.55 14.26
CA LYS A 62 0.73 7.44 15.69
C LYS A 62 2.14 6.86 15.92
N ILE A 63 2.62 6.02 15.01
CA ILE A 63 3.94 5.36 15.10
C ILE A 63 5.00 6.21 14.37
N PHE A 64 4.70 6.64 13.14
CA PHE A 64 5.56 7.51 12.33
C PHE A 64 5.02 8.93 12.34
N GLN A 65 5.49 9.76 13.26
CA GLN A 65 4.80 11.01 13.66
C GLN A 65 4.72 12.09 12.57
N ASP A 66 5.55 12.01 11.54
CA ASP A 66 5.66 13.01 10.47
C ASP A 66 6.05 12.36 9.14
N SER A 67 5.94 13.11 8.04
CA SER A 67 6.28 12.65 6.69
C SER A 67 7.75 12.27 6.53
N GLN A 68 8.65 12.96 7.23
CA GLN A 68 10.08 12.67 7.18
C GLN A 68 10.37 11.27 7.72
N ARG A 69 9.75 10.88 8.83
CA ARG A 69 9.89 9.53 9.42
C ARG A 69 9.28 8.45 8.55
N VAL A 70 8.14 8.72 7.89
CA VAL A 70 7.53 7.76 6.96
C VAL A 70 8.45 7.49 5.77
N GLY A 71 9.03 8.53 5.19
CA GLY A 71 9.98 8.41 4.07
C GLY A 71 11.28 7.74 4.48
N ALA A 72 11.96 8.30 5.49
CA ALA A 72 13.26 7.84 5.94
C ALA A 72 13.25 6.36 6.34
N TYR A 73 12.18 5.88 6.99
CA TYR A 73 12.11 4.48 7.42
C TYR A 73 12.25 3.50 6.27
N LEU A 74 11.67 3.76 5.08
CA LEU A 74 11.81 2.86 3.93
C LEU A 74 13.11 3.11 3.16
N GLU A 75 13.55 4.36 3.08
CA GLU A 75 14.80 4.74 2.43
C GLU A 75 16.03 4.17 3.15
N ASP A 76 16.00 4.05 4.48
CA ASP A 76 17.07 3.46 5.29
C ASP A 76 17.37 1.99 4.92
N PHE A 77 16.36 1.28 4.40
CA PHE A 77 16.51 -0.09 3.87
C PHE A 77 16.74 -0.14 2.36
N GLY A 78 16.88 1.01 1.68
CA GLY A 78 16.97 1.10 0.22
C GLY A 78 15.65 0.77 -0.50
N GLY A 79 14.53 0.90 0.20
CA GLY A 79 13.19 0.70 -0.33
C GLY A 79 12.53 1.97 -0.85
N TYR A 80 11.30 1.83 -1.32
CA TYR A 80 10.41 2.94 -1.66
C TYR A 80 8.95 2.56 -1.39
N HIS A 81 8.08 3.57 -1.32
CA HIS A 81 6.64 3.42 -1.28
C HIS A 81 5.98 4.32 -2.33
N ASN A 82 4.73 4.02 -2.65
CA ASN A 82 3.88 4.89 -3.44
C ASN A 82 2.41 4.49 -3.22
N ALA A 83 1.51 5.26 -3.80
CA ALA A 83 0.10 4.94 -3.87
C ALA A 83 -0.53 5.45 -5.17
N PHE A 84 -1.78 5.05 -5.40
CA PHE A 84 -2.64 5.69 -6.39
C PHE A 84 -4.12 5.49 -6.06
N THR A 85 -4.92 6.50 -6.36
CA THR A 85 -6.38 6.50 -6.27
C THR A 85 -7.00 6.37 -7.66
N THR A 86 -7.92 5.43 -7.80
CA THR A 86 -8.75 5.26 -8.99
C THR A 86 -10.21 5.56 -8.66
N LYS A 87 -11.11 5.38 -9.63
CA LYS A 87 -12.55 5.40 -9.36
C LYS A 87 -12.99 4.27 -8.43
N GLU A 88 -12.32 3.12 -8.50
CA GLU A 88 -12.78 1.87 -7.88
C GLU A 88 -12.08 1.55 -6.55
N GLY A 89 -10.96 2.21 -6.26
CA GLY A 89 -10.12 1.87 -5.13
C GLY A 89 -8.86 2.69 -5.04
N THR A 90 -8.24 2.61 -3.86
CA THR A 90 -6.98 3.27 -3.52
C THR A 90 -5.97 2.20 -3.10
N PHE A 91 -4.81 2.17 -3.75
CA PHE A 91 -3.78 1.16 -3.50
C PHE A 91 -2.53 1.80 -2.94
N PHE A 92 -2.09 1.33 -1.77
CA PHE A 92 -0.84 1.72 -1.13
C PHE A 92 0.13 0.56 -1.22
N TYR A 93 1.39 0.81 -1.55
CA TYR A 93 2.38 -0.25 -1.67
C TYR A 93 3.80 0.22 -1.35
N CYS A 94 4.63 -0.73 -0.94
CA CYS A 94 6.05 -0.53 -0.76
C CYS A 94 6.84 -1.72 -1.32
N ARG A 95 8.11 -1.47 -1.60
CA ARG A 95 9.09 -2.50 -1.97
C ARG A 95 10.41 -2.21 -1.28
N VAL A 96 10.99 -3.24 -0.70
CA VAL A 96 12.31 -3.21 -0.06
C VAL A 96 13.20 -4.32 -0.63
N PRO A 97 14.53 -4.18 -0.60
CA PRO A 97 15.45 -5.29 -0.81
C PRO A 97 15.17 -6.43 0.17
N GLN A 98 15.45 -7.66 -0.25
CA GLN A 98 15.48 -8.79 0.69
C GLN A 98 16.63 -8.57 1.68
N GLU A 99 16.38 -8.83 2.96
CA GLU A 99 17.44 -8.89 3.97
C GLU A 99 18.45 -10.00 3.60
N LYS A 100 19.74 -9.75 3.80
CA LYS A 100 20.79 -10.72 3.52
C LYS A 100 20.82 -11.85 4.54
#